data_AF-A0A382RLV9-F1
#
_entry.id   AF-A0A382RLV9-F1
#
_cell.length_a   1.000
_cell.length_b   1.000
_cell.length_c   1.000
_cell.angle_alpha   90.00
_cell.angle_beta   90.00
_cell.angle_gamma   90.00
#
_symmetry.space_group_name_H-M   'P 1'
#
loop_
_entity.id
_entity.type
_entity.pdbx_description
1 polymer ?
#
loop_
_entity_poly.entity_id
_entity_poly.type
_entity_poly.pdbx_seq_one_letter_code
_entity_poly.pdbx_strand_id
1 'polypeptide(L)'
;MARKAYGNHATQVNLGTHPDDGTSPVGSAEWNAALDKEGMLGFSEQTISSATLRTIASGVATVYDTITVVTSESSTTDDLDKLATTNTSEYDLIYLFANTGHTITLKHTASPSAAGHIFTVGEADEVLSATKPTILIRKDVSGVAYWYGY
;
A
#
# COMPACT_ATOMS: atom_id res chain seq x y z
N MET A 1 -3.50 13.03 -12.98
CA MET A 1 -4.50 13.87 -12.30
C MET A 1 -3.91 14.34 -10.97
N ALA A 2 -4.20 15.57 -10.53
CA ALA A 2 -3.64 16.11 -9.28
C ALA A 2 -4.35 15.48 -8.06
N ARG A 3 -3.57 14.99 -7.08
CA ARG A 3 -4.05 14.28 -5.87
C ARG A 3 -4.64 15.25 -4.83
N LYS A 4 -5.70 14.84 -4.11
CA LYS A 4 -6.25 15.52 -2.91
C LYS A 4 -6.34 14.54 -1.73
N ALA A 5 -6.33 15.05 -0.49
CA ALA A 5 -6.11 14.28 0.74
C ALA A 5 -7.39 14.01 1.57
N TYR A 6 -7.27 13.05 2.51
CA TYR A 6 -8.17 12.50 3.55
C TYR A 6 -9.06 13.46 4.38
N GLY A 7 -10.32 13.06 4.68
CA GLY A 7 -11.16 13.51 5.84
C GLY A 7 -12.54 14.18 5.56
N ASN A 8 -13.64 13.43 5.48
CA ASN A 8 -14.97 14.07 5.53
C ASN A 8 -15.25 14.61 6.94
N HIS A 9 -15.71 15.86 7.08
CA HIS A 9 -15.95 16.46 8.39
C HIS A 9 -17.21 15.88 9.05
N ALA A 10 -17.08 15.36 10.27
CA ALA A 10 -18.20 14.79 11.05
C ALA A 10 -19.33 15.80 11.32
N THR A 11 -19.02 17.09 11.29
CA THR A 11 -19.98 18.17 11.38
C THR A 11 -19.82 19.08 10.16
N GLN A 12 -20.89 19.18 9.39
CA GLN A 12 -20.97 20.05 8.23
C GLN A 12 -21.54 21.41 8.64
N VAL A 13 -20.99 22.46 8.04
CA VAL A 13 -21.45 23.82 8.21
C VAL A 13 -22.77 23.99 7.46
N ASN A 14 -23.80 24.57 8.07
CA ASN A 14 -25.05 24.84 7.38
C ASN A 14 -24.89 26.02 6.41
N LEU A 15 -25.00 25.77 5.11
CA LEU A 15 -24.84 26.77 4.06
C LEU A 15 -25.95 27.84 4.07
N GLY A 16 -27.10 27.56 4.68
CA GLY A 16 -28.16 28.55 4.87
C GLY A 16 -27.82 29.60 5.93
N THR A 17 -26.93 29.28 6.88
CA THR A 17 -26.48 30.23 7.92
C THR A 17 -25.06 30.74 7.72
N HIS A 18 -24.26 30.04 6.91
CA HIS A 18 -22.88 30.41 6.58
C HIS A 18 -22.69 30.31 5.05
N PRO A 19 -23.24 31.27 4.29
CA PRO A 19 -23.14 31.28 2.84
C PRO A 19 -21.71 31.61 2.36
N ASP A 20 -21.39 31.17 1.15
CA ASP A 20 -20.12 31.48 0.46
C ASP A 20 -20.23 32.77 -0.35
N ASP A 21 -20.62 33.85 0.32
CA ASP A 21 -20.82 35.19 -0.26
C ASP A 21 -19.77 36.21 0.25
N GLY A 22 -18.70 35.72 0.89
CA GLY A 22 -17.64 36.54 1.48
C GLY A 22 -17.93 37.01 2.91
N THR A 23 -19.07 36.64 3.49
CA THR A 23 -19.38 36.96 4.90
C THR A 23 -18.93 35.87 5.88
N SER A 24 -18.67 34.65 5.40
CA SER A 24 -18.14 33.54 6.20
C SER A 24 -16.60 33.58 6.28
N PRO A 25 -16.00 33.22 7.44
CA PRO A 25 -14.55 33.25 7.62
C PRO A 25 -13.80 32.13 6.87
N VAL A 26 -14.48 31.07 6.46
CA VAL A 26 -13.98 29.97 5.63
C VAL A 26 -15.02 29.64 4.57
N GLY A 27 -14.58 29.17 3.39
CA GLY A 27 -15.48 28.66 2.35
C GLY A 27 -16.26 27.45 2.88
N SER A 28 -17.50 27.66 3.29
CA SER A 28 -18.36 26.69 3.94
C SER A 28 -18.66 25.49 3.04
N ALA A 29 -18.78 25.69 1.73
CA ALA A 29 -18.92 24.57 0.79
C ALA A 29 -17.61 23.80 0.62
N GLU A 30 -16.45 24.48 0.67
CA GLU A 30 -15.13 23.82 0.63
C GLU A 30 -14.88 23.00 1.89
N TRP A 31 -15.30 23.50 3.05
CA TRP A 31 -15.28 22.78 4.32
C TRP A 31 -16.20 21.54 4.30
N ASN A 32 -17.35 21.61 3.62
CA ASN A 32 -18.28 20.49 3.54
C ASN A 32 -18.00 19.50 2.41
N ALA A 33 -17.05 19.82 1.52
CA ALA A 33 -16.70 18.96 0.41
C ALA A 33 -16.22 17.61 0.95
N ALA A 34 -16.80 16.53 0.44
CA ALA A 34 -16.32 15.19 0.77
C ALA A 34 -14.85 15.09 0.35
N LEU A 35 -13.98 14.67 1.28
CA LEU A 35 -12.59 14.45 0.92
C LEU A 35 -12.49 13.22 0.02
N ASP A 36 -11.75 13.40 -1.07
CA ASP A 36 -11.38 12.32 -1.98
C ASP A 36 -10.57 11.31 -1.16
N LYS A 37 -11.14 10.12 -1.01
CA LYS A 37 -10.58 9.07 -0.15
C LYS A 37 -9.45 8.32 -0.84
N GLU A 38 -9.18 8.60 -2.11
CA GLU A 38 -7.98 8.16 -2.81
C GLU A 38 -6.79 8.94 -2.23
N GLY A 39 -6.13 8.34 -1.26
CA GLY A 39 -5.09 8.98 -0.48
C GLY A 39 -4.02 9.61 -1.37
N MET A 40 -3.55 10.79 -0.98
CA MET A 40 -2.43 11.50 -1.60
C MET A 40 -1.12 10.65 -1.68
N LEU A 41 -1.09 9.52 -0.95
CA LEU A 41 -0.03 8.51 -0.91
C LEU A 41 -0.50 7.10 -1.37
N GLY A 42 -1.67 6.96 -2.01
CA GLY A 42 -2.16 5.69 -2.56
C GLY A 42 -3.01 4.82 -1.62
N PHE A 43 -3.73 5.39 -0.65
CA PHE A 43 -4.58 4.61 0.26
C PHE A 43 -6.05 5.00 0.13
N SER A 44 -6.94 4.06 -0.20
CA SER A 44 -8.36 4.19 0.10
C SER A 44 -8.58 3.96 1.61
N GLU A 45 -9.42 4.76 2.28
CA GLU A 45 -9.79 4.49 3.69
C GLU A 45 -10.40 3.08 3.82
N GLN A 46 -9.61 2.11 4.29
CA GLN A 46 -10.11 0.88 4.86
C GLN A 46 -9.68 0.85 6.33
N THR A 47 -10.66 0.85 7.23
CA THR A 47 -10.47 0.63 8.66
C THR A 47 -9.95 -0.79 8.88
N ILE A 48 -8.64 -1.02 8.75
CA ILE A 48 -8.03 -2.29 9.13
C ILE A 48 -7.62 -2.17 10.60
N SER A 49 -8.42 -2.79 11.48
CA SER A 49 -8.19 -2.83 12.93
C SER A 49 -7.03 -3.74 13.37
N SER A 50 -6.26 -4.28 12.44
CA SER A 50 -4.96 -4.87 12.71
C SER A 50 -3.93 -4.20 11.81
N ALA A 51 -2.92 -3.61 12.44
CA ALA A 51 -1.70 -3.26 11.77
C ALA A 51 -1.24 -4.43 10.86
N THR A 52 -1.17 -4.15 9.56
CA THR A 52 0.00 -4.49 8.73
C THR A 52 0.31 -5.96 8.46
N LEU A 53 -0.30 -6.94 9.13
CA LEU A 53 0.04 -8.35 8.99
C LEU A 53 -0.67 -8.99 7.78
N ARG A 54 0.09 -9.56 6.85
CA ARG A 54 -0.39 -10.24 5.65
C ARG A 54 0.06 -11.68 5.66
N THR A 55 -0.89 -12.59 5.76
CA THR A 55 -0.61 -14.01 5.66
C THR A 55 -0.32 -14.36 4.20
N ILE A 56 0.80 -15.04 3.97
CA ILE A 56 1.11 -15.65 2.69
C ILE A 56 0.06 -16.73 2.43
N ALA A 57 -0.51 -16.71 1.23
CA ALA A 57 -1.36 -17.77 0.74
C ALA A 57 -0.73 -18.32 -0.54
N SER A 58 -0.26 -19.57 -0.48
CA SER A 58 0.40 -20.24 -1.62
C SER A 58 1.48 -19.38 -2.30
N GLY A 59 2.39 -18.79 -1.51
CA GLY A 59 3.49 -17.97 -2.02
C GLY A 59 3.13 -16.51 -2.36
N VAL A 60 1.90 -16.07 -2.13
CA VAL A 60 1.46 -14.71 -2.47
C VAL A 60 0.93 -13.97 -1.25
N ALA A 61 1.35 -12.71 -1.06
CA ALA A 61 0.75 -11.81 -0.10
C ALA A 61 -0.03 -10.68 -0.80
N THR A 62 -1.23 -10.38 -0.30
CA THR A 62 -2.02 -9.26 -0.79
C THR A 62 -1.66 -7.98 -0.04
N VAL A 63 -1.33 -6.93 -0.78
CA VAL A 63 -0.91 -5.63 -0.25
C VAL A 63 -2.03 -4.61 -0.41
N TYR A 64 -2.13 -3.72 0.57
CA TYR A 64 -3.14 -2.64 0.62
C TYR A 64 -2.53 -1.31 1.08
N ASP A 65 -1.28 -1.34 1.56
CA ASP A 65 -0.62 -0.25 2.25
C ASP A 65 0.89 -0.23 1.92
N THR A 66 1.51 0.93 2.11
CA THR A 66 2.94 1.16 1.85
C THR A 66 3.81 0.49 2.89
N ILE A 67 3.32 0.20 4.08
CA ILE A 67 4.04 -0.60 5.07
C ILE A 67 3.33 -1.94 5.12
N THR A 68 4.03 -3.02 4.82
CA THR A 68 3.46 -4.37 4.85
C THR A 68 4.34 -5.27 5.70
N VAL A 69 3.74 -5.96 6.66
CA VAL A 69 4.38 -6.99 7.48
C VAL A 69 3.83 -8.33 7.02
N VAL A 70 4.67 -9.25 6.58
CA VAL A 70 4.24 -10.53 6.04
C VAL A 70 4.46 -11.64 7.07
N THR A 71 3.50 -12.56 7.17
CA THR A 71 3.57 -13.77 7.99
C THR A 71 3.32 -15.01 7.15
N SER A 72 3.83 -16.14 7.62
CA SER A 72 3.69 -17.46 7.01
C SER A 72 2.25 -18.00 7.09
N GLU A 73 1.90 -18.90 6.18
CA GLU A 73 0.57 -19.51 6.05
C GLU A 73 0.23 -20.44 7.22
N SER A 74 1.16 -21.30 7.64
CA SER A 74 0.89 -22.35 8.63
C SER A 74 2.03 -22.66 9.61
N SER A 75 3.23 -22.11 9.41
CA SER A 75 4.41 -22.35 10.26
C SER A 75 5.05 -21.03 10.73
N THR A 76 6.34 -21.02 11.12
CA THR A 76 7.12 -19.77 11.29
C THR A 76 8.07 -19.50 10.12
N THR A 77 8.14 -20.37 9.13
CA THR A 77 8.96 -20.21 7.91
C THR A 77 8.11 -20.35 6.67
N ASP A 78 8.31 -19.47 5.68
CA ASP A 78 7.58 -19.51 4.42
C ASP A 78 8.30 -18.71 3.34
N ASP A 79 7.94 -18.97 2.09
CA ASP A 79 8.48 -18.28 0.93
C ASP A 79 7.41 -17.33 0.37
N LEU A 80 7.84 -16.10 0.09
CA LEU A 80 7.03 -15.08 -0.57
C LEU A 80 7.51 -14.93 -2.02
N ASP A 81 6.79 -15.58 -2.93
CA ASP A 81 7.07 -15.57 -4.37
C ASP A 81 6.60 -14.29 -5.06
N LYS A 82 5.45 -13.76 -4.63
CA LYS A 82 4.79 -12.62 -5.30
C LYS A 82 4.08 -11.70 -4.32
N LEU A 83 3.97 -10.43 -4.71
CA LEU A 83 3.05 -9.49 -4.11
C LEU A 83 1.90 -9.21 -5.09
N ALA A 84 0.67 -9.39 -4.64
CA ALA A 84 -0.50 -9.17 -5.48
C ALA A 84 -0.57 -7.70 -5.94
N THR A 85 -1.01 -7.46 -7.16
CA THR A 85 -1.02 -6.11 -7.76
C THR A 85 -2.42 -5.50 -7.89
N THR A 86 -3.47 -6.20 -7.43
CA THR A 86 -4.87 -5.81 -7.62
C THR A 86 -5.20 -4.45 -7.00
N ASN A 87 -4.62 -4.12 -5.85
CA ASN A 87 -4.90 -2.88 -5.10
C ASN A 87 -3.75 -1.88 -5.20
N THR A 88 -3.02 -1.88 -6.31
CA THR A 88 -1.78 -1.10 -6.46
C THR A 88 -1.73 -0.42 -7.83
N SER A 89 -1.01 0.68 -7.89
CA SER A 89 -0.81 1.54 -9.07
C SER A 89 0.66 1.64 -9.45
N GLU A 90 0.94 2.06 -10.68
CA GLU A 90 2.31 2.22 -11.17
C GLU A 90 3.06 3.22 -10.27
N TYR A 91 4.29 2.86 -9.88
CA TYR A 91 5.17 3.61 -8.98
C TYR A 91 4.78 3.61 -7.49
N ASP A 92 3.84 2.75 -7.07
CA ASP A 92 3.61 2.52 -5.66
C ASP A 92 4.85 1.96 -4.98
N LEU A 93 5.11 2.43 -3.75
CA LEU A 93 6.21 1.97 -2.91
C LEU A 93 5.68 1.11 -1.77
N ILE A 94 6.43 0.05 -1.45
CA ILE A 94 6.19 -0.83 -0.31
C ILE A 94 7.48 -0.96 0.51
N TYR A 95 7.33 -0.83 1.82
CA TYR A 95 8.28 -1.13 2.87
C TYR A 95 7.85 -2.46 3.47
N LEU A 96 8.57 -3.51 3.07
CA LEU A 96 8.21 -4.89 3.37
C LEU A 96 9.02 -5.41 4.55
N PHE A 97 8.33 -6.00 5.53
CA PHE A 97 8.91 -6.58 6.74
C PHE A 97 8.44 -8.02 6.93
N ALA A 98 9.23 -8.83 7.63
CA ALA A 98 8.75 -10.08 8.20
C ALA A 98 8.03 -9.83 9.53
N ASN A 99 7.04 -10.66 9.84
CA ASN A 99 6.48 -10.75 11.17
C ASN A 99 7.56 -11.15 12.19
N THR A 100 7.52 -10.58 13.39
CA THR A 100 8.51 -10.89 14.42
C THR A 100 8.42 -12.37 14.81
N GLY A 101 9.56 -13.06 14.82
CA GLY A 101 9.63 -14.50 15.11
C GLY A 101 9.37 -15.40 13.91
N HIS A 102 9.14 -14.83 12.72
CA HIS A 102 9.00 -15.57 11.47
C HIS A 102 10.23 -15.37 10.58
N THR A 103 10.55 -16.40 9.80
CA THR A 103 11.57 -16.38 8.75
C THR A 103 10.85 -16.39 7.42
N ILE A 104 10.75 -15.24 6.76
CA ILE A 104 10.09 -15.12 5.46
C ILE A 104 11.16 -14.89 4.40
N THR A 105 11.24 -15.77 3.41
CA THR A 105 12.16 -15.62 2.27
C THR A 105 11.43 -14.92 1.13
N LEU A 106 11.84 -13.69 0.83
CA LEU A 106 11.45 -12.98 -0.38
C LEU A 106 12.17 -13.61 -1.58
N LYS A 107 11.41 -14.17 -2.53
CA LYS A 107 11.99 -14.88 -3.67
C LYS A 107 12.33 -13.93 -4.80
N HIS A 108 13.56 -14.03 -5.29
CA HIS A 108 14.02 -13.29 -6.44
C HIS A 108 13.61 -13.99 -7.74
N THR A 109 13.02 -13.22 -8.66
CA THR A 109 12.69 -13.66 -10.01
C THR A 109 13.53 -12.89 -11.03
N ALA A 110 14.62 -13.51 -11.50
CA ALA A 110 15.57 -12.90 -12.45
C ALA A 110 14.95 -12.51 -13.80
N SER A 111 13.84 -13.12 -14.17
CA SER A 111 13.10 -12.81 -15.40
C SER A 111 11.60 -12.73 -15.12
N PRO A 112 11.11 -11.59 -14.60
CA PRO A 112 9.69 -11.39 -14.32
C PRO A 112 8.84 -11.59 -15.59
N SER A 113 7.79 -12.39 -15.48
CA SER A 113 6.94 -12.77 -16.62
C SER A 113 5.45 -12.85 -16.26
N ALA A 114 5.11 -12.85 -14.97
CA ALA A 114 3.74 -12.77 -14.49
C ALA A 114 3.58 -11.66 -13.45
N ALA A 115 2.36 -11.13 -13.34
CA ALA A 115 2.06 -10.05 -12.42
C ALA A 115 2.49 -10.40 -10.98
N GLY A 116 3.07 -9.42 -10.29
CA GLY A 116 3.50 -9.55 -8.90
C GLY A 116 4.85 -10.23 -8.70
N HIS A 117 5.52 -10.70 -9.76
CA HIS A 117 6.91 -11.18 -9.64
C HIS A 117 7.82 -10.10 -9.06
N ILE A 118 8.80 -10.54 -8.27
CA ILE A 118 9.68 -9.68 -7.49
C ILE A 118 11.11 -9.80 -8.01
N PHE A 119 11.74 -8.67 -8.27
CA PHE A 119 13.15 -8.57 -8.65
C PHE A 119 13.89 -7.81 -7.56
N THR A 120 14.65 -8.51 -6.71
CA THR A 120 15.43 -7.90 -5.62
C THR A 120 16.69 -7.19 -6.13
N VAL A 121 17.16 -6.15 -5.42
CA VAL A 121 18.39 -5.40 -5.76
C VAL A 121 19.63 -6.31 -5.73
N GLY A 122 19.67 -7.27 -4.81
CA GLY A 122 20.78 -8.21 -4.65
C GLY A 122 20.82 -9.34 -5.67
N GLU A 123 19.85 -9.40 -6.60
CA GLU A 123 19.72 -10.48 -7.60
C GLU A 123 19.69 -11.90 -7.00
N ALA A 124 19.20 -11.99 -5.77
CA ALA A 124 19.12 -13.22 -4.99
C ALA A 124 17.94 -13.15 -4.01
N ASP A 125 17.52 -14.31 -3.52
CA ASP A 125 16.54 -14.42 -2.46
C ASP A 125 17.01 -13.68 -1.20
N GLU A 126 16.08 -13.03 -0.51
CA GLU A 126 16.35 -12.22 0.68
C GLU A 126 15.49 -12.71 1.85
N VAL A 127 16.09 -12.93 3.02
CA VAL A 127 15.31 -13.15 4.24
C VAL A 127 14.88 -11.78 4.78
N LEU A 128 13.56 -11.55 4.80
CA LEU A 128 12.99 -10.29 5.26
C LEU A 128 13.28 -10.06 6.75
N SER A 129 13.53 -8.80 7.11
CA SER A 129 13.76 -8.39 8.49
C SER A 129 12.48 -7.88 9.15
N ALA A 130 12.37 -8.07 10.46
CA ALA A 130 11.31 -7.46 11.27
C ALA A 130 11.58 -5.98 11.63
N THR A 131 12.79 -5.47 11.39
CA THR A 131 13.20 -4.12 11.80
C THR A 131 13.82 -3.29 10.69
N LYS A 132 14.23 -3.91 9.59
CA LYS A 132 14.76 -3.24 8.41
C LYS A 132 13.87 -3.56 7.21
N PRO A 133 13.26 -2.57 6.56
CA PRO A 133 12.41 -2.83 5.41
C PRO A 133 13.25 -3.24 4.21
N THR A 134 12.74 -4.20 3.45
CA THR A 134 13.07 -4.30 2.02
C THR A 134 12.14 -3.35 1.28
N ILE A 135 12.68 -2.43 0.51
CA ILE A 135 11.88 -1.44 -0.22
C ILE A 135 11.66 -1.95 -1.65
N LEU A 136 10.39 -1.97 -2.07
CA LEU A 136 9.99 -2.38 -3.41
C LEU A 136 9.19 -1.24 -4.07
N ILE A 137 9.39 -1.06 -5.37
CA ILE A 137 8.59 -0.19 -6.23
C ILE A 137 7.83 -1.01 -7.27
N ARG A 138 6.54 -0.73 -7.45
CA ARG A 138 5.75 -1.31 -8.55
C ARG A 138 6.09 -0.61 -9.85
N LYS A 139 6.37 -1.39 -10.90
CA LYS A 139 6.57 -0.86 -12.25
C LYS A 139 5.85 -1.73 -13.27
N ASP A 140 5.20 -1.07 -14.21
CA ASP A 140 4.52 -1.75 -15.31
C ASP A 140 5.48 -1.82 -16.50
N VAL A 141 5.77 -3.04 -16.94
CA VAL A 141 6.64 -3.31 -18.08
C VAL A 141 5.82 -4.04 -19.12
N SER A 142 5.60 -3.40 -20.27
CA SER A 142 4.75 -3.93 -21.35
C SER A 142 3.33 -4.33 -20.89
N GLY A 143 2.76 -3.56 -19.95
CA GLY A 143 1.41 -3.81 -19.43
C GLY A 143 1.30 -4.87 -18.34
N VAL A 144 2.43 -5.42 -17.86
CA VAL A 144 2.46 -6.36 -16.73
C VAL A 144 3.15 -5.70 -15.54
N ALA A 145 2.52 -5.81 -14.38
CA ALA A 145 2.99 -5.20 -13.14
C ALA A 145 3.98 -6.09 -12.38
N TYR A 146 5.16 -5.57 -12.10
CA TYR A 146 6.20 -6.25 -11.31
C TYR A 146 6.65 -5.39 -10.14
N TRP A 147 7.32 -6.01 -9.17
CA TRP A 147 7.96 -5.33 -8.04
C TRP A 147 9.47 -5.36 -8.21
N TYR A 148 10.11 -4.20 -8.11
CA TYR A 148 11.56 -4.07 -8.20
C TYR A 148 12.09 -3.55 -6.86
N GLY A 149 13.17 -4.14 -6.38
CA GLY A 149 13.91 -3.64 -5.23
C GLY A 149 14.50 -2.27 -5.51
N TYR A 150 14.53 -1.44 -4.48
CA TYR A 150 15.06 -0.07 -4.51
C TYR A 150 16.10 0.16 -3.42
#